data_AF-A0A7S0NFM8-F1
#
_entry.id   AF-A0A7S0NFM8-F1
#
_cell.length_a   1.000
_cell.length_b   1.000
_cell.length_c   1.000
_cell.angle_alpha   90.00
_cell.angle_beta   90.00
_cell.angle_gamma   90.00
#
_symmetry.space_group_name_H-M   'P 1'
#
loop_
_entity.id
_entity.type
_entity.pdbx_description
1 polymer ?
#
loop_
_entity_poly.entity_id
_entity_poly.type
_entity_poly.pdbx_seq_one_letter_code
_entity_poly.pdbx_strand_id
1 'polypeptide(L)'
;TRRKQVRNVNPFGVASRLWAAVACGGSDEAVADGACKWAQLTPAQLIALRRRACEAELLFSGKDSNKDEFVTAGGVAWSGVDSKHMQSKRVPGLFFAGELLDVDGVTGGHNFQSCWTTGMVAGTEAAKVALALAATETAAPPPTSTEFKTSGNGG
;
A
#
# COMPACT_ATOMS: atom_id res chain seq x y z
N THR A 1 26.10 39.70 -2.92
CA THR A 1 24.71 39.23 -2.69
C THR A 1 23.70 40.37 -2.60
N ARG A 2 23.90 41.39 -1.75
CA ARG A 2 22.94 42.50 -1.54
C ARG A 2 22.46 43.26 -2.79
N ARG A 3 23.30 43.44 -3.82
CA ARG A 3 22.95 44.15 -5.06
C ARG A 3 22.31 43.26 -6.14
N LYS A 4 22.35 41.94 -5.96
CA LYS A 4 21.81 40.99 -6.93
C LYS A 4 20.31 40.82 -6.70
N GLN A 5 19.58 40.49 -7.76
CA GLN A 5 18.16 40.17 -7.70
C GLN A 5 17.91 38.92 -6.86
N VAL A 6 16.83 38.94 -6.09
CA VAL A 6 16.43 37.83 -5.21
C VAL A 6 16.24 36.56 -6.03
N ARG A 7 15.49 36.64 -7.14
CA ARG A 7 15.25 35.53 -8.08
C ARG A 7 16.52 34.86 -8.64
N ASN A 8 17.62 35.60 -8.78
CA ASN A 8 18.82 35.10 -9.45
C ASN A 8 19.89 34.58 -8.49
N VAL A 9 19.71 34.77 -7.18
CA VAL A 9 20.67 34.30 -6.18
C VAL A 9 19.93 33.50 -5.15
N ASN A 10 20.03 32.19 -5.29
CA ASN A 10 19.47 31.22 -4.38
C ASN A 10 20.49 30.88 -3.27
N PRO A 11 20.22 31.18 -1.99
CA PRO A 11 21.09 30.81 -0.90
C PRO A 11 20.93 29.34 -0.44
N PHE A 12 19.91 28.62 -0.92
CA PHE A 12 19.52 27.28 -0.44
C PHE A 12 19.96 26.14 -1.36
N GLY A 13 20.63 26.42 -2.48
CA GLY A 13 21.08 25.38 -3.42
C GLY A 13 19.96 24.62 -4.16
N VAL A 14 18.69 25.02 -3.99
CA VAL A 14 17.55 24.43 -4.73
C VAL A 14 17.55 24.78 -6.23
N ALA A 15 16.80 24.01 -7.02
CA ALA A 15 16.68 24.22 -8.46
C ALA A 15 16.22 25.65 -8.81
N SER A 16 16.80 26.26 -9.84
CA SER A 16 16.54 27.67 -10.19
C SER A 16 15.06 27.98 -10.49
N ARG A 17 14.33 27.01 -11.07
CA ARG A 17 12.89 27.14 -11.34
C ARG A 17 12.07 27.18 -10.05
N LEU A 18 12.38 26.29 -9.10
CA LEU A 18 11.74 26.27 -7.79
C LEU A 18 12.05 27.56 -7.03
N TRP A 19 13.32 28.00 -7.06
CA TRP A 19 13.71 29.25 -6.44
C TRP A 19 12.98 30.46 -7.04
N ALA A 20 12.82 30.53 -8.36
CA ALA A 20 12.06 31.59 -8.99
C ALA A 20 10.59 31.60 -8.53
N ALA A 21 9.97 30.42 -8.39
CA ALA A 21 8.60 30.30 -7.87
C ALA A 21 8.50 30.76 -6.41
N VAL A 22 9.44 30.38 -5.54
CA VAL A 22 9.46 30.80 -4.13
C VAL A 22 9.75 32.30 -3.98
N ALA A 23 10.72 32.79 -4.76
CA ALA A 23 11.14 34.19 -4.75
C ALA A 23 10.00 35.11 -5.20
N CYS A 24 9.28 34.75 -6.27
CA CYS A 24 8.28 35.60 -6.91
C CYS A 24 6.81 35.21 -6.63
N GLY A 25 6.53 34.09 -5.96
CA GLY A 25 5.19 33.51 -5.80
C GLY A 25 4.33 34.12 -4.68
N GLY A 26 4.22 35.45 -4.60
CA GLY A 26 3.39 36.15 -3.61
C GLY A 26 2.53 37.25 -4.24
N SER A 27 1.62 37.82 -3.44
CA SER A 27 0.76 38.95 -3.85
C SER A 27 1.44 40.33 -3.79
N ASP A 28 2.72 40.36 -3.41
CA ASP A 28 3.51 41.59 -3.38
C ASP A 28 4.13 41.83 -4.76
N GLU A 29 3.53 42.75 -5.52
CA GLU A 29 3.92 43.14 -6.88
C GLU A 29 5.42 43.46 -7.01
N ALA A 30 6.00 44.10 -5.98
CA ALA A 30 7.41 44.50 -6.00
C ALA A 30 8.39 43.33 -5.94
N VAL A 31 7.91 42.14 -5.56
CA VAL A 31 8.68 40.88 -5.49
C VAL A 31 8.25 39.93 -6.62
N ALA A 32 6.99 40.01 -7.05
CA ALA A 32 6.42 39.22 -8.14
C ALA A 32 7.06 39.54 -9.50
N ASP A 33 7.47 40.80 -9.72
CA ASP A 33 8.17 41.23 -10.94
C ASP A 33 9.57 40.58 -11.15
N GLY A 34 10.12 39.96 -10.09
CA GLY A 34 11.44 39.33 -10.09
C GLY A 34 12.62 40.31 -10.20
N ALA A 35 12.38 41.61 -10.19
CA ALA A 35 13.38 42.66 -10.28
C ALA A 35 13.93 43.09 -8.92
N CYS A 36 13.22 42.75 -7.83
CA CYS A 36 13.62 43.04 -6.45
C CYS A 36 15.06 42.56 -6.14
N LYS A 37 15.87 43.43 -5.55
CA LYS A 37 17.21 43.10 -5.03
C LYS A 37 17.15 42.75 -3.56
N TRP A 38 18.09 41.92 -3.10
CA TRP A 38 18.22 41.54 -1.69
C TRP A 38 18.29 42.72 -0.72
N ALA A 39 18.89 43.85 -1.12
CA ALA A 39 18.97 45.05 -0.30
C ALA A 39 17.63 45.82 -0.15
N GLN A 40 16.64 45.53 -0.99
CA GLN A 40 15.36 46.25 -1.05
C GLN A 40 14.26 45.53 -0.26
N LEU A 41 14.51 44.30 0.21
CA LEU A 41 13.53 43.54 0.98
C LEU A 41 13.33 44.16 2.37
N THR A 42 12.07 44.40 2.72
CA THR A 42 11.66 44.76 4.08
C THR A 42 11.69 43.54 5.01
N PRO A 43 11.72 43.73 6.34
CA PRO A 43 11.58 42.63 7.30
C PRO A 43 10.32 41.79 7.08
N ALA A 44 9.19 42.45 6.75
CA ALA A 44 7.94 41.75 6.44
C ALA A 44 8.06 40.87 5.18
N GLN A 45 8.70 41.38 4.13
CA GLN A 45 8.95 40.63 2.89
C GLN A 45 9.94 39.48 3.10
N LEU A 46 10.95 39.64 3.96
CA LEU A 46 11.86 38.56 4.35
C LEU A 46 11.13 37.44 5.11
N ILE A 47 10.24 37.80 6.03
CA ILE A 47 9.40 36.82 6.75
C ILE A 47 8.48 36.09 5.76
N ALA A 48 7.85 36.81 4.83
CA ALA A 48 6.99 36.21 3.81
C ALA A 48 7.78 35.26 2.88
N LEU A 49 8.99 35.65 2.46
CA LEU A 49 9.88 34.80 1.67
C LEU A 49 10.29 33.54 2.43
N ARG A 50 10.66 33.67 3.73
CA ARG A 50 10.96 32.53 4.61
C ARG A 50 9.77 31.57 4.66
N ARG A 51 8.56 32.08 4.90
CA ARG A 51 7.35 31.25 4.95
C ARG A 51 7.14 30.49 3.64
N ARG A 52 7.26 31.15 2.49
CA ARG A 52 7.16 30.44 1.19
C ARG A 52 8.26 29.39 0.99
N ALA A 53 9.47 29.63 1.49
CA ALA A 53 10.57 28.69 1.33
C ALA A 53 10.51 27.48 2.28
N CYS A 54 9.93 27.66 3.47
CA CYS A 54 10.00 26.66 4.55
C CYS A 54 8.64 26.12 5.00
N GLU A 55 7.56 26.82 4.70
CA GLU A 55 6.19 26.59 5.19
C GLU A 55 5.18 26.65 4.01
N ALA A 56 5.61 26.22 2.82
CA ALA A 56 4.76 26.26 1.63
C ALA A 56 3.54 25.34 1.78
N GLU A 57 2.34 25.93 1.79
CA GLU A 57 1.09 25.18 1.67
C GLU A 57 0.83 24.86 0.19
N LEU A 58 0.85 23.58 -0.15
CA LEU A 58 0.54 23.10 -1.49
C LEU A 58 -0.91 22.61 -1.50
N LEU A 59 -1.77 23.35 -2.21
CA LEU A 59 -3.15 22.94 -2.42
C LEU A 59 -3.19 21.79 -3.42
N PHE A 60 -3.69 20.65 -2.97
CA PHE A 60 -3.84 19.46 -3.80
C PHE A 60 -5.29 19.35 -4.28
N SER A 61 -5.51 19.35 -5.61
CA SER A 61 -6.84 19.22 -6.21
C SER A 61 -7.03 17.80 -6.75
N GLY A 62 -7.27 16.85 -5.84
CA GLY A 62 -7.61 15.47 -6.17
C GLY A 62 -6.43 14.59 -6.61
N LYS A 63 -6.65 13.27 -6.56
CA LYS A 63 -5.71 12.26 -7.06
C LYS A 63 -6.03 11.91 -8.51
N ASP A 64 -5.03 11.55 -9.31
CA ASP A 64 -5.25 11.00 -10.65
C ASP A 64 -6.00 9.65 -10.55
N SER A 65 -6.57 9.20 -11.66
CA SER A 65 -7.09 7.84 -11.78
C SER A 65 -6.01 6.82 -11.43
N ASN A 66 -6.36 5.69 -10.80
CA ASN A 66 -5.44 4.64 -10.31
C ASN A 66 -4.50 4.01 -11.38
N LYS A 67 -4.39 4.58 -12.59
CA LYS A 67 -3.58 4.07 -13.70
C LYS A 67 -2.09 3.97 -13.38
N ASP A 68 -1.58 4.80 -12.46
CA ASP A 68 -0.18 4.83 -12.03
C ASP A 68 0.01 4.43 -10.55
N GLU A 69 -1.03 3.91 -9.88
CA GLU A 69 -0.91 3.45 -8.49
C GLU A 69 -0.22 2.07 -8.45
N PHE A 70 0.86 1.96 -7.66
CA PHE A 70 1.67 0.74 -7.57
C PHE A 70 1.13 -0.31 -6.58
N VAL A 71 0.18 0.10 -5.72
CA VAL A 71 -0.37 -0.72 -4.63
C VAL A 71 -1.82 -0.31 -4.42
N THR A 72 -2.68 -1.29 -4.13
CA THR A 72 -4.08 -1.08 -3.77
C THR A 72 -4.22 -0.99 -2.26
N ALA A 73 -4.77 0.13 -1.76
CA ALA A 73 -5.21 0.23 -0.37
C ALA A 73 -6.59 -0.40 -0.19
N GLY A 74 -6.73 -1.28 0.79
CA GLY A 74 -7.93 -2.08 1.02
C GLY A 74 -7.77 -3.55 0.61
N GLY A 75 -8.84 -4.35 0.77
CA GLY A 75 -8.83 -5.76 0.40
C GLY A 75 -9.74 -6.61 1.29
N VAL A 76 -9.40 -7.89 1.42
CA VAL A 76 -10.08 -8.81 2.34
C VAL A 76 -9.71 -8.43 3.77
N ALA A 77 -10.72 -8.05 4.56
CA ALA A 77 -10.55 -7.63 5.95
C ALA A 77 -10.00 -8.75 6.84
N TRP A 78 -9.00 -8.41 7.67
CA TRP A 78 -8.39 -9.32 8.65
C TRP A 78 -9.36 -9.92 9.66
N SER A 79 -10.48 -9.25 9.93
CA SER A 79 -11.53 -9.79 10.78
C SER A 79 -12.06 -11.13 10.27
N GLY A 80 -12.09 -11.33 8.95
CA GLY A 80 -12.53 -12.56 8.27
C GLY A 80 -11.46 -13.62 8.06
N VAL A 81 -10.20 -13.35 8.41
CA VAL A 81 -9.05 -14.24 8.14
C VAL A 81 -8.41 -14.67 9.46
N ASP A 82 -8.06 -15.94 9.58
CA ASP A 82 -7.19 -16.43 10.64
C ASP A 82 -5.74 -16.00 10.33
N SER A 83 -5.21 -15.06 11.11
CA SER A 83 -3.88 -14.50 10.89
C SER A 83 -2.73 -15.48 11.12
N LYS A 84 -2.97 -16.65 11.71
CA LYS A 84 -1.96 -17.68 11.89
C LYS A 84 -1.91 -18.65 10.72
N HIS A 85 -3.06 -18.99 10.15
CA HIS A 85 -3.17 -20.02 9.12
C HIS A 85 -3.55 -19.47 7.73
N MET A 86 -3.82 -18.17 7.64
CA MET A 86 -4.31 -17.47 6.44
C MET A 86 -5.63 -18.01 5.88
N GLN A 87 -6.36 -18.82 6.64
CA GLN A 87 -7.63 -19.41 6.23
C GLN A 87 -8.80 -18.45 6.47
N SER A 88 -9.81 -18.50 5.61
CA SER A 88 -11.09 -17.86 5.86
C SER A 88 -11.73 -18.41 7.13
N LYS A 89 -12.17 -17.51 8.02
CA LYS A 89 -12.98 -17.90 9.19
C LYS A 89 -14.41 -18.31 8.82
N ARG A 90 -14.85 -18.01 7.60
CA ARG A 90 -16.23 -18.29 7.13
C ARG A 90 -16.31 -19.50 6.21
N VAL A 91 -15.27 -19.73 5.40
CA VAL A 91 -15.24 -20.78 4.39
C VAL A 91 -14.04 -21.70 4.63
N PRO A 92 -14.23 -22.85 5.29
CA PRO A 92 -13.15 -23.83 5.45
C PRO A 92 -12.57 -24.25 4.10
N GLY A 93 -11.25 -24.35 4.02
CA GLY A 93 -10.52 -24.70 2.79
C GLY A 93 -10.21 -23.51 1.87
N LEU A 94 -10.74 -22.30 2.13
CA LEU A 94 -10.38 -21.08 1.41
C LEU A 94 -9.27 -20.32 2.14
N PHE A 95 -8.22 -19.91 1.42
CA PHE A 95 -7.06 -19.20 1.97
C PHE A 95 -6.79 -17.91 1.21
N PHE A 96 -6.23 -16.91 1.90
CA PHE A 96 -5.92 -15.60 1.34
C PHE A 96 -4.45 -15.25 1.56
N ALA A 97 -3.83 -14.56 0.60
CA ALA A 97 -2.44 -14.12 0.71
C ALA A 97 -2.18 -12.91 -0.18
N GLY A 98 -1.06 -12.23 0.06
CA GLY A 98 -0.59 -11.11 -0.75
C GLY A 98 -1.48 -9.87 -0.68
N GLU A 99 -1.41 -9.06 -1.74
CA GLU A 99 -2.10 -7.77 -1.87
C GLU A 99 -3.63 -7.90 -1.93
N LEU A 100 -4.17 -9.11 -2.01
CA LEU A 100 -5.60 -9.34 -1.85
C LEU A 100 -6.08 -9.07 -0.41
N LEU A 101 -5.20 -9.22 0.58
CA LEU A 101 -5.48 -8.89 1.97
C LEU A 101 -5.43 -7.38 2.17
N ASP A 102 -6.25 -6.88 3.09
CA ASP A 102 -6.24 -5.48 3.52
C ASP A 102 -4.95 -5.14 4.29
N VAL A 103 -3.85 -4.96 3.55
CA VAL A 103 -2.50 -4.70 4.03
C VAL A 103 -1.81 -3.67 3.14
N ASP A 104 -1.46 -2.56 3.76
CA ASP A 104 -0.70 -1.49 3.11
C ASP A 104 0.71 -1.38 3.71
N GLY A 105 1.72 -1.79 2.94
CA GLY A 105 3.11 -1.57 3.28
C GLY A 105 3.62 -0.21 2.83
N VAL A 106 4.46 0.44 3.66
CA VAL A 106 5.23 1.60 3.19
C VAL A 106 6.17 1.20 2.05
N THR A 107 6.54 2.15 1.19
CA THR A 107 7.46 1.88 0.07
C THR A 107 8.80 1.33 0.56
N GLY A 108 9.56 0.66 -0.33
CA GLY A 108 10.83 0.01 0.04
C GLY A 108 10.74 -1.49 0.33
N GLY A 109 9.76 -2.19 -0.25
CA GLY A 109 9.72 -3.66 -0.28
C GLY A 109 8.81 -4.33 0.75
N HIS A 110 8.13 -3.58 1.63
CA HIS A 110 7.23 -4.14 2.64
C HIS A 110 6.04 -4.90 2.03
N ASN A 111 5.50 -4.44 0.90
CA ASN A 111 4.43 -5.14 0.18
C ASN A 111 4.89 -6.52 -0.32
N PHE A 112 6.12 -6.60 -0.86
CA PHE A 112 6.71 -7.88 -1.23
C PHE A 112 6.90 -8.78 -0.01
N GLN A 113 7.46 -8.26 1.08
CA GLN A 113 7.62 -9.05 2.31
C GLN A 113 6.29 -9.62 2.83
N SER A 114 5.23 -8.83 2.79
CA SER A 114 3.87 -9.28 3.13
C SER A 114 3.40 -10.40 2.19
N CYS A 115 3.57 -10.23 0.87
CA CYS A 115 3.20 -11.24 -0.13
C CYS A 115 3.95 -12.57 0.07
N TRP A 116 5.27 -12.52 0.28
CA TRP A 116 6.07 -13.73 0.49
C TRP A 116 5.69 -14.44 1.77
N THR A 117 5.53 -13.70 2.87
CA THR A 117 5.25 -14.28 4.19
C THR A 117 3.85 -14.92 4.20
N THR A 118 2.83 -14.19 3.77
CA THR A 118 1.45 -14.69 3.76
C THR A 118 1.26 -15.81 2.74
N GLY A 119 1.88 -15.71 1.57
CA GLY A 119 1.85 -16.75 0.53
C GLY A 119 2.45 -18.07 0.99
N MET A 120 3.58 -18.03 1.70
CA MET A 120 4.20 -19.22 2.28
C MET A 120 3.26 -19.90 3.28
N VAL A 121 2.69 -19.12 4.21
CA VAL A 121 1.81 -19.65 5.26
C VAL A 121 0.53 -20.24 4.63
N ALA A 122 -0.15 -19.49 3.77
CA ALA A 122 -1.36 -19.93 3.10
C ALA A 122 -1.14 -21.20 2.28
N GLY A 123 -0.06 -21.26 1.48
CA GLY A 123 0.25 -22.42 0.66
C GLY A 123 0.56 -23.67 1.49
N THR A 124 1.31 -23.52 2.59
CA THR A 124 1.66 -24.63 3.48
C THR A 124 0.42 -25.17 4.21
N GLU A 125 -0.45 -24.30 4.71
CA GLU A 125 -1.68 -24.72 5.39
C GLU A 125 -2.70 -25.34 4.41
N ALA A 126 -2.83 -24.77 3.21
CA ALA A 126 -3.67 -25.36 2.17
C ALA A 126 -3.22 -26.77 1.78
N ALA A 127 -1.90 -27.00 1.64
CA ALA A 127 -1.36 -28.32 1.34
C ALA A 127 -1.63 -29.34 2.46
N LYS A 128 -1.46 -28.95 3.73
CA LYS A 128 -1.79 -29.80 4.89
C LYS A 128 -3.26 -30.20 4.90
N VAL A 129 -4.16 -29.24 4.67
CA VAL A 129 -5.60 -29.50 4.61
C VAL A 129 -5.94 -30.45 3.45
N ALA A 130 -5.38 -30.22 2.27
CA ALA A 130 -5.61 -31.09 1.11
C ALA A 130 -5.13 -32.53 1.35
N LEU A 131 -3.95 -32.72 1.95
CA LEU A 131 -3.43 -34.05 2.29
C LEU A 131 -4.30 -34.76 3.34
N ALA A 132 -4.78 -34.04 4.35
CA ALA A 132 -5.66 -34.61 5.36
C ALA A 132 -7.00 -35.10 4.76
N LEU A 133 -7.58 -34.33 3.84
CA LEU A 133 -8.81 -34.70 3.13
C LEU A 133 -8.59 -35.95 2.26
N ALA A 134 -7.50 -36.01 1.50
CA ALA A 134 -7.17 -37.17 0.67
C ALA A 134 -6.99 -38.46 1.49
N ALA A 135 -6.37 -38.36 2.67
CA ALA A 135 -6.20 -39.51 3.56
C ALA A 135 -7.53 -40.05 4.12
N THR A 136 -8.53 -39.18 4.31
CA THR A 136 -9.86 -39.59 4.79
C THR A 136 -10.71 -40.27 3.72
N GLU A 137 -10.53 -39.94 2.43
CA GLU A 137 -11.25 -40.60 1.32
C GLU A 137 -10.77 -42.04 1.06
N THR A 138 -9.50 -42.33 1.35
CA THR A 138 -8.94 -43.70 1.18
C THR A 138 -9.39 -44.71 2.24
N ALA A 139 -10.09 -44.27 3.30
CA ALA A 139 -10.53 -45.12 4.41
C ALA A 139 -11.98 -45.63 4.26
N ALA A 140 -12.44 -45.91 3.04
CA ALA A 140 -13.75 -46.52 2.82
C ALA A 140 -13.83 -47.91 3.51
N PRO A 141 -14.92 -48.23 4.25
CA PRO A 141 -15.03 -49.49 4.98
C PRO A 141 -15.03 -50.69 4.02
N PRO A 142 -14.50 -51.86 4.44
CA PRO A 142 -14.53 -53.05 3.60
C PRO A 142 -15.97 -53.42 3.26
N PRO A 143 -16.23 -53.97 2.05
CA PRO A 143 -17.58 -54.36 1.67
C PRO A 143 -18.10 -55.39 2.67
N THR A 144 -19.21 -55.07 3.31
CA THR A 144 -19.93 -55.98 4.20
C THR A 144 -20.36 -57.19 3.38
N SER A 145 -19.73 -58.34 3.63
CA SER A 145 -20.14 -59.62 3.05
C SER A 145 -21.58 -59.88 3.48
N THR A 146 -22.51 -59.72 2.54
CA THR A 146 -23.91 -60.09 2.76
C THR A 146 -23.95 -61.61 2.74
N GLU A 147 -23.99 -62.24 3.92
CA GLU A 147 -24.22 -63.68 4.01
C GLU A 147 -25.60 -64.00 3.45
N PHE A 148 -25.62 -64.60 2.25
CA PHE A 148 -26.82 -65.13 1.64
C PHE A 148 -27.21 -66.41 2.38
N LYS A 149 -28.07 -66.31 3.39
CA LYS A 149 -28.71 -67.48 4.02
C LYS A 149 -29.56 -68.19 2.98
N THR A 150 -29.06 -69.31 2.45
CA THR A 150 -29.89 -70.25 1.70
C THR A 150 -30.83 -70.95 2.68
N SER A 151 -32.11 -70.61 2.65
CA SER A 151 -33.15 -71.40 3.30
C SER A 151 -33.29 -72.75 2.57
N GLY A 152 -32.77 -73.81 3.16
CA GLY A 152 -33.09 -75.18 2.75
C GLY A 152 -34.54 -75.50 3.12
N ASN A 153 -35.35 -75.86 2.13
CA ASN A 153 -36.72 -76.33 2.29
C ASN A 153 -36.88 -77.68 1.59
N GLY A 154 -37.53 -78.62 2.27
CA GLY A 154 -37.98 -79.94 1.77
C GLY A 154 -36.90 -81.03 1.88
N GLY A 155 -37.19 -82.25 2.33
CA GLY A 155 -38.42 -82.94 2.71
C GLY A 155 -38.06 -84.40 3.01
#